data_AF-A0A9E1RBS6-F1
#
_entry.id   AF-A0A9E1RBS6-F1
#
_cell.length_a   1.000
_cell.length_b   1.000
_cell.length_c   1.000
_cell.angle_alpha   90.00
_cell.angle_beta   90.00
_cell.angle_gamma   90.00
#
_symmetry.space_group_name_H-M   'P 1'
#
loop_
_entity.id
_entity.type
_entity.pdbx_description
1 polymer ?
#
loop_
_entity_poly.entity_id
_entity_poly.type
_entity_poly.pdbx_seq_one_letter_code
_entity_poly.pdbx_strand_id
1 'polypeptide(L)'
;SLLGILKSFIESVNIAALSNEDLLNDAKINQLFMLVDFGNPPPPDISMGNIRDCKNNDELTKFINRRIEKARSITTIYLTSWGELFCKSYAGLNCMARCISDLSTQLTPEKVEKPDFLKVYIPCGRKEVLQIPWLNNYIVRSLLIRATTNLEKAAS
;
A
#
# COMPACT_ATOMS: atom_id res chain seq x y z
N SER A 1 2.34 6.58 18.32
CA SER A 1 2.70 7.69 17.42
C SER A 1 3.19 7.13 16.10
N LEU A 2 3.18 7.91 15.01
CA LEU A 2 3.72 7.50 13.71
C LEU A 2 5.17 6.99 13.84
N LEU A 3 6.01 7.71 14.58
CA LEU A 3 7.42 7.32 14.81
C LEU A 3 7.56 5.92 15.41
N GLY A 4 6.71 5.55 16.37
CA GLY A 4 6.73 4.20 16.96
C GLY A 4 6.33 3.11 15.97
N ILE A 5 5.36 3.40 15.08
CA ILE A 5 4.92 2.46 14.04
C ILE A 5 6.00 2.28 12.97
N LEU A 6 6.66 3.37 12.58
CA LEU A 6 7.79 3.36 11.65
C LEU A 6 9.00 2.64 12.25
N LYS A 7 9.33 2.91 13.51
CA LYS A 7 10.38 2.20 14.24
C LYS A 7 10.12 0.70 14.24
N SER A 8 8.91 0.28 14.62
CA SER A 8 8.51 -1.13 14.58
C SER A 8 8.58 -1.74 13.17
N PHE A 9 8.25 -0.99 12.12
CA PHE A 9 8.42 -1.45 10.75
C PHE A 9 9.90 -1.66 10.41
N ILE A 10 10.75 -0.66 10.67
CA ILE A 10 12.20 -0.76 10.43
C ILE A 10 12.84 -1.87 11.26
N GLU A 11 12.40 -2.10 12.51
CA GLU A 11 12.89 -3.20 13.36
C GLU A 11 12.42 -4.58 12.90
N SER A 12 11.24 -4.67 12.27
CA SER A 12 10.74 -5.92 11.67
C SER A 12 11.47 -6.31 10.38
N VAL A 13 12.20 -5.37 9.79
CA VAL A 13 13.00 -5.59 8.59
C VAL A 13 14.29 -6.32 8.97
N ASN A 14 14.40 -7.59 8.59
CA ASN A 14 15.61 -8.38 8.78
C ASN A 14 16.54 -8.26 7.56
N ILE A 15 17.39 -7.23 7.54
CA ILE A 15 18.37 -6.97 6.47
C ILE A 15 19.44 -8.08 6.41
N ALA A 16 19.66 -8.82 7.50
CA ALA A 16 20.72 -9.83 7.59
C ALA A 16 20.33 -11.21 7.01
N ALA A 17 19.09 -11.39 6.58
CA ALA A 17 18.58 -12.66 6.03
C ALA A 17 18.31 -12.60 4.52
N LEU A 18 19.20 -11.98 3.76
CA LEU A 18 19.14 -11.97 2.30
C LEU A 18 19.63 -13.32 1.75
N SER A 19 18.78 -14.00 0.98
CA SER A 19 19.21 -15.22 0.30
C SER A 19 20.13 -14.87 -0.88
N ASN A 20 21.05 -15.79 -1.23
CA ASN A 20 21.87 -15.61 -2.44
C ASN A 20 21.01 -15.51 -3.71
N GLU A 21 19.85 -16.15 -3.73
CA GLU A 21 18.89 -16.05 -4.83
C GLU A 21 18.26 -14.66 -4.92
N ASP A 22 17.96 -14.01 -3.79
CA ASP A 22 17.45 -12.63 -3.79
C ASP A 22 18.51 -11.65 -4.32
N LEU A 23 19.80 -11.87 -4.03
CA LEU A 23 20.91 -11.02 -4.51
C LEU A 23 21.17 -11.14 -6.03
N LEU A 24 20.87 -12.30 -6.62
CA LEU A 24 21.11 -12.56 -8.05
C LEU A 24 19.94 -12.16 -8.95
N ASN A 25 18.77 -11.86 -8.37
CA ASN A 25 17.56 -11.43 -9.08
C ASN A 25 17.36 -9.91 -9.01
N ASP A 26 16.52 -9.35 -9.88
CA ASP A 26 16.10 -7.95 -9.81
C ASP A 26 15.59 -7.57 -8.41
N ALA A 27 15.90 -6.36 -7.96
CA ALA A 27 15.34 -5.80 -6.74
C ALA A 27 13.80 -5.72 -6.84
N LYS A 28 13.09 -6.49 -6.00
CA LYS A 28 11.63 -6.47 -5.88
C LYS A 28 11.23 -5.99 -4.49
N ILE A 29 10.08 -5.35 -4.37
CA ILE A 29 9.55 -4.91 -3.08
C ILE A 29 9.18 -6.14 -2.26
N ASN A 30 9.76 -6.25 -1.07
CA ASN A 30 9.52 -7.35 -0.14
C ASN A 30 8.57 -6.95 1.00
N GLN A 31 8.65 -5.72 1.47
CA GLN A 31 7.76 -5.14 2.49
C GLN A 31 7.46 -3.68 2.16
N LEU A 32 6.20 -3.27 2.34
CA LEU A 32 5.67 -1.96 1.97
C LEU A 32 4.88 -1.35 3.14
N PHE A 33 5.31 -0.18 3.57
CA PHE A 33 4.56 0.70 4.47
C PHE A 33 3.97 1.86 3.67
N MET A 34 2.67 2.11 3.84
CA MET A 34 1.98 3.23 3.18
C MET A 34 1.35 4.15 4.20
N LEU A 35 1.76 5.41 4.18
CA LEU A 35 1.08 6.50 4.86
C LEU A 35 0.09 7.12 3.87
N VAL A 36 -1.21 7.04 4.16
CA VAL A 36 -2.27 7.60 3.31
C VAL A 36 -2.89 8.78 4.05
N ASP A 37 -2.63 9.99 3.57
CA ASP A 37 -3.13 11.22 4.18
C ASP A 37 -4.47 11.63 3.55
N PHE A 38 -5.52 11.64 4.37
CA PHE A 38 -6.84 12.16 4.01
C PHE A 38 -7.08 13.59 4.55
N GLY A 39 -6.12 14.15 5.29
CA GLY A 39 -6.25 15.37 6.08
C GLY A 39 -6.44 15.08 7.57
N ASN A 40 -6.26 16.11 8.40
CA ASN A 40 -6.43 16.03 9.85
C ASN A 40 -7.47 17.06 10.35
N PRO A 41 -8.67 16.62 10.80
CA PRO A 41 -9.14 15.23 10.82
C PRO A 41 -9.47 14.72 9.39
N PRO A 42 -9.48 13.39 9.16
CA PRO A 42 -9.99 12.82 7.92
C PRO A 42 -11.45 13.22 7.70
N PRO A 43 -11.89 13.49 6.46
CA PRO A 43 -13.29 13.74 6.16
C PRO A 43 -14.19 12.62 6.67
N PRO A 44 -15.39 12.91 7.20
CA PRO A 44 -16.29 11.89 7.74
C PRO A 44 -16.52 10.72 6.78
N ASP A 45 -16.68 11.02 5.49
CA ASP A 45 -16.93 10.04 4.42
C ASP A 45 -15.86 8.94 4.33
N ILE A 46 -14.63 9.22 4.76
CA ILE A 46 -13.53 8.24 4.79
C ILE A 46 -13.81 7.12 5.79
N SER A 47 -14.35 7.48 6.95
CA SER A 47 -14.66 6.55 8.05
C SER A 47 -16.11 6.08 8.09
N MET A 48 -17.04 6.77 7.43
CA MET A 48 -18.46 6.47 7.46
C MET A 48 -18.89 5.49 6.36
N GLY A 49 -19.91 4.68 6.66
CA GLY A 49 -20.51 3.70 5.76
C GLY A 49 -19.84 2.33 5.84
N ASN A 50 -20.61 1.26 5.59
CA ASN A 50 -20.11 -0.10 5.58
C ASN A 50 -20.03 -0.63 4.15
N ILE A 51 -18.87 -1.14 3.78
CA ILE A 51 -18.66 -1.76 2.46
C ILE A 51 -19.61 -2.93 2.22
N ARG A 52 -20.09 -3.58 3.29
CA ARG A 52 -21.07 -4.68 3.25
C ARG A 52 -22.48 -4.21 2.86
N ASP A 53 -22.75 -2.91 2.86
CA ASP A 53 -24.04 -2.35 2.45
C ASP A 53 -24.15 -2.22 0.92
N CYS A 54 -23.03 -2.39 0.18
CA CYS A 54 -23.01 -2.37 -1.27
C CYS A 54 -23.64 -3.66 -1.82
N LYS A 55 -24.68 -3.54 -2.66
CA LYS A 55 -25.43 -4.68 -3.20
C LYS A 55 -24.79 -5.32 -4.43
N ASN A 56 -23.97 -4.55 -5.14
CA ASN A 56 -23.32 -4.98 -6.37
C ASN A 56 -21.90 -4.37 -6.49
N ASN A 57 -21.13 -4.88 -7.44
CA ASN A 57 -19.75 -4.44 -7.69
C ASN A 57 -19.66 -2.98 -8.15
N ASP A 58 -20.68 -2.44 -8.81
CA ASP A 58 -20.67 -1.05 -9.28
C ASP A 58 -20.81 -0.07 -8.11
N GLU A 59 -21.70 -0.36 -7.17
CA GLU A 59 -21.86 0.38 -5.92
C GLU A 59 -20.58 0.33 -5.10
N LEU A 60 -19.97 -0.85 -4.98
CA LEU A 60 -18.71 -1.06 -4.30
C LEU A 60 -17.57 -0.22 -4.91
N THR A 61 -17.46 -0.25 -6.25
CA THR A 61 -16.44 0.50 -6.98
C THR A 61 -16.63 2.00 -6.81
N LYS A 62 -17.86 2.49 -6.91
CA LYS A 62 -18.19 3.90 -6.65
C LYS A 62 -17.91 4.29 -5.20
N PHE A 63 -18.22 3.42 -4.24
CA PHE A 63 -17.97 3.64 -2.82
C PHE A 63 -16.47 3.82 -2.54
N ILE A 64 -15.63 2.96 -3.11
CA ILE A 64 -14.17 2.98 -2.92
C ILE A 64 -13.56 4.18 -3.67
N ASN A 65 -13.87 4.37 -4.95
CA ASN A 65 -13.26 5.42 -5.77
C ASN A 65 -13.50 6.81 -5.18
N ARG A 66 -14.73 7.11 -4.76
CA ARG A 66 -15.07 8.38 -4.10
C ARG A 66 -14.23 8.67 -2.86
N ARG A 67 -13.81 7.63 -2.13
CA ARG A 67 -12.99 7.76 -0.92
C ARG A 67 -11.51 7.86 -1.25
N ILE A 68 -11.03 7.05 -2.20
CA ILE A 68 -9.64 7.10 -2.67
C ILE A 68 -9.30 8.46 -3.28
N GLU A 69 -10.23 9.08 -4.01
CA GLU A 69 -10.07 10.42 -4.58
C GLU A 69 -9.85 11.53 -3.54
N LYS A 70 -10.20 11.29 -2.27
CA LYS A 70 -9.97 12.24 -1.17
C LYS A 70 -8.56 12.15 -0.58
N ALA A 71 -7.77 11.14 -0.96
CA ALA A 71 -6.37 11.06 -0.54
C ALA A 71 -5.61 12.28 -1.08
N ARG A 72 -5.03 13.06 -0.16
CA ARG A 72 -4.27 14.27 -0.47
C ARG A 72 -2.84 13.93 -0.85
N SER A 73 -2.27 12.98 -0.13
CA SER A 73 -0.94 12.45 -0.40
C SER A 73 -0.81 11.01 0.08
N ILE A 74 0.16 10.32 -0.50
CA ILE A 74 0.56 8.98 -0.13
C ILE A 74 2.07 8.96 -0.03
N THR A 75 2.60 8.50 1.09
CA THR A 75 4.03 8.23 1.25
C THR A 75 4.23 6.73 1.36
N THR A 76 5.01 6.16 0.45
CA THR A 76 5.43 4.77 0.45
C THR A 76 6.82 4.68 1.04
N ILE A 77 7.02 3.79 2.00
CA ILE A 77 8.31 3.39 2.51
C ILE A 77 8.42 1.90 2.27
N TYR A 78 9.40 1.45 1.53
CA TYR A 78 9.49 0.04 1.17
C TYR A 78 10.92 -0.48 1.18
N LEU A 79 11.04 -1.76 1.50
CA LEU A 79 12.28 -2.50 1.46
C LEU A 79 12.30 -3.39 0.22
N THR A 80 13.40 -3.38 -0.51
CA THR A 80 13.62 -4.33 -1.61
C THR A 80 14.14 -5.68 -1.09
N SER A 81 14.10 -6.70 -1.97
CA SER A 81 14.75 -8.00 -1.76
C SER A 81 16.26 -7.89 -1.58
N TRP A 82 16.88 -6.75 -1.88
CA TRP A 82 18.31 -6.48 -1.64
C TRP A 82 18.57 -5.76 -0.32
N GLY A 83 17.52 -5.47 0.47
CA GLY A 83 17.65 -4.75 1.74
C GLY A 83 17.77 -3.23 1.60
N GLU A 84 17.50 -2.68 0.41
CA GLU A 84 17.50 -1.23 0.20
C GLU A 84 16.19 -0.62 0.68
N LEU A 85 16.28 0.47 1.44
CA LEU A 85 15.14 1.20 1.95
C LEU A 85 14.86 2.42 1.08
N PHE A 86 13.67 2.46 0.49
CA PHE A 86 13.20 3.60 -0.29
C PHE A 86 12.06 4.33 0.42
N CYS A 87 11.99 5.64 0.19
CA CYS A 87 10.88 6.48 0.60
C CYS A 87 10.47 7.37 -0.57
N LYS A 88 9.20 7.32 -0.97
CA LYS A 88 8.66 8.11 -2.07
C LYS A 88 7.28 8.66 -1.70
N SER A 89 7.04 9.91 -2.07
CA SER A 89 5.78 10.59 -1.79
C SER A 89 5.07 11.01 -3.07
N TYR A 90 3.76 10.82 -3.08
CA TYR A 90 2.85 11.14 -4.17
C TYR A 90 1.81 12.12 -3.64
N ALA A 91 1.74 13.34 -4.16
CA ALA A 91 0.81 14.36 -3.69
C ALA A 91 -0.08 14.88 -4.83
N GLY A 92 -1.30 15.31 -4.48
CA GLY A 92 -2.25 15.89 -5.41
C GLY A 92 -3.14 14.86 -6.10
N LEU A 93 -3.75 15.26 -7.22
CA LEU A 93 -4.74 14.45 -7.94
C LEU A 93 -4.17 13.08 -8.32
N ASN A 94 -5.03 12.06 -8.21
CA ASN A 94 -4.72 10.67 -8.58
C ASN A 94 -3.43 10.12 -7.95
N CYS A 95 -3.06 10.59 -6.73
CA CYS A 95 -1.86 10.13 -6.05
C CYS A 95 -1.85 8.61 -5.80
N MET A 96 -3.00 8.01 -5.49
CA MET A 96 -3.15 6.55 -5.33
C MET A 96 -2.88 5.78 -6.61
N ALA A 97 -3.48 6.19 -7.73
CA ALA A 97 -3.27 5.53 -9.00
C ALA A 97 -1.81 5.62 -9.47
N ARG A 98 -1.18 6.79 -9.32
CA ARG A 98 0.25 6.99 -9.62
C ARG A 98 1.14 6.13 -8.73
N CYS A 99 0.86 6.11 -7.42
CA CYS A 99 1.57 5.27 -6.47
C CYS A 99 1.53 3.79 -6.88
N ILE A 100 0.33 3.25 -7.16
CA ILE A 100 0.16 1.86 -7.57
C ILE A 100 0.89 1.57 -8.89
N SER A 101 0.81 2.49 -9.86
CA SER A 101 1.49 2.36 -11.15
C SER A 101 3.01 2.28 -10.98
N ASP A 102 3.59 3.17 -10.19
CA ASP A 102 5.03 3.24 -10.01
C ASP A 102 5.56 2.01 -9.27
N LEU A 103 4.89 1.59 -8.19
CA LEU A 103 5.26 0.40 -7.44
C LEU A 103 5.16 -0.87 -8.29
N SER A 104 4.20 -0.95 -9.22
CA SER A 104 3.92 -2.18 -9.98
C SER A 104 5.08 -2.76 -10.79
N THR A 105 6.09 -1.93 -11.11
CA THR A 105 7.29 -2.35 -11.84
C THR A 105 8.25 -3.21 -11.00
N GLN A 106 8.12 -3.13 -9.67
CA GLN A 106 9.01 -3.79 -8.71
C GLN A 106 8.26 -4.82 -7.86
N LEU A 107 7.13 -5.35 -8.35
CA LEU A 107 6.31 -6.34 -7.63
C LEU A 107 6.38 -7.71 -8.30
N THR A 108 6.20 -8.74 -7.48
CA THR A 108 5.80 -10.06 -7.96
C THR A 108 4.56 -10.50 -7.19
N PRO A 109 3.65 -11.29 -7.80
CA PRO A 109 2.44 -11.77 -7.12
C PRO A 109 2.74 -12.45 -5.79
N GLU A 110 3.78 -13.28 -5.75
CA GLU A 110 4.17 -14.08 -4.58
C GLU A 110 4.57 -13.19 -3.39
N LYS A 111 5.22 -12.05 -3.63
CA LYS A 111 5.59 -11.11 -2.57
C LYS A 111 4.36 -10.35 -2.07
N VAL A 112 3.45 -9.95 -2.96
CA VAL A 112 2.24 -9.17 -2.60
C VAL A 112 1.26 -9.97 -1.74
N GLU A 113 1.21 -11.29 -1.92
CA GLU A 113 0.34 -12.19 -1.16
C GLU A 113 0.83 -12.49 0.26
N LYS A 114 2.06 -12.09 0.62
CA LYS A 114 2.58 -12.31 1.97
C LYS A 114 1.75 -11.55 3.02
N PRO A 115 1.43 -12.17 4.18
CA PRO A 115 0.59 -11.54 5.20
C PRO A 115 1.11 -10.20 5.74
N ASP A 116 2.43 -10.03 5.78
CA ASP A 116 3.13 -8.85 6.29
C ASP A 116 3.60 -7.89 5.18
N PHE A 117 3.21 -8.14 3.93
CA PHE A 117 3.64 -7.35 2.79
C PHE A 117 3.27 -5.87 2.92
N LEU A 118 2.02 -5.57 3.30
CA LEU A 118 1.50 -4.20 3.36
C LEU A 118 1.10 -3.80 4.77
N LYS A 119 1.64 -2.67 5.24
CA LYS A 119 1.19 -1.98 6.44
C LYS A 119 0.73 -0.58 6.09
N VAL A 120 -0.56 -0.30 6.28
CA VAL A 120 -1.13 1.04 6.01
C VAL A 120 -1.31 1.82 7.30
N TYR A 121 -0.98 3.10 7.25
CA TYR A 121 -1.19 4.05 8.33
C TYR A 121 -1.90 5.30 7.82
N ILE A 122 -2.86 5.79 8.61
CA ILE A 122 -3.61 7.00 8.31
C ILE A 122 -3.38 8.01 9.42
N PRO A 123 -2.69 9.14 9.15
CA PRO A 123 -2.52 10.19 10.14
C PRO A 123 -3.88 10.85 10.38
N CYS A 124 -4.32 10.90 11.65
CA CYS A 124 -5.64 11.47 11.99
C CYS A 124 -5.64 12.30 13.29
N GLY A 125 -4.45 12.63 13.83
CA GLY A 125 -4.32 13.41 15.07
C GLY A 125 -4.85 12.75 16.35
N ARG A 126 -5.53 11.60 16.24
CA ARG A 126 -6.09 10.84 17.35
C ARG A 126 -5.02 9.97 18.02
N LYS A 127 -5.24 9.62 19.30
CA LYS A 127 -4.38 8.69 20.04
C LYS A 127 -4.42 7.28 19.46
N GLU A 128 -5.60 6.86 18.98
CA GLU A 128 -5.81 5.56 18.36
C GLU A 128 -5.52 5.59 16.85
N VAL A 129 -5.00 4.47 16.34
CA VAL A 129 -4.75 4.31 14.91
C VAL A 129 -6.09 4.14 14.19
N LEU A 130 -6.40 5.05 13.28
CA LEU A 130 -7.58 4.91 12.42
C LEU A 130 -7.37 3.70 11.50
N GLN A 131 -8.25 2.71 11.64
CA GLN A 131 -8.29 1.53 10.80
C GLN A 131 -9.42 1.70 9.77
N ILE A 132 -9.09 1.50 8.50
CA ILE A 132 -10.06 1.48 7.41
C ILE A 132 -9.97 0.11 6.74
N PRO A 133 -10.82 -0.86 7.13
CA PRO A 133 -10.67 -2.26 6.73
C PRO A 133 -10.63 -2.48 5.21
N TRP A 134 -11.38 -1.68 4.45
CA TRP A 134 -11.44 -1.81 2.99
C TRP A 134 -10.17 -1.30 2.29
N LEU A 135 -9.42 -0.39 2.91
CA LEU A 135 -8.29 0.29 2.25
C LEU A 135 -7.12 -0.68 2.01
N ASN A 136 -6.77 -1.50 3.00
CA ASN A 136 -5.72 -2.51 2.84
C ASN A 136 -6.06 -3.48 1.71
N ASN A 137 -7.29 -4.00 1.71
CA ASN A 137 -7.76 -4.94 0.70
C ASN A 137 -7.75 -4.31 -0.70
N TYR A 138 -8.17 -3.05 -0.82
CA TYR A 138 -8.12 -2.33 -2.10
C TYR A 138 -6.69 -2.19 -2.62
N ILE A 139 -5.75 -1.77 -1.76
CA ILE A 139 -4.35 -1.58 -2.14
C ILE A 139 -3.72 -2.92 -2.56
N VAL A 140 -3.83 -3.96 -1.72
CA VAL A 140 -3.27 -5.29 -2.02
C VAL A 140 -3.83 -5.84 -3.34
N ARG A 141 -5.15 -5.79 -3.54
CA ARG A 141 -5.76 -6.25 -4.80
C ARG A 141 -5.28 -5.46 -6.00
N SER A 142 -5.17 -4.14 -5.88
CA SER A 142 -4.73 -3.28 -6.98
C SER A 142 -3.27 -3.56 -7.37
N LEU A 143 -2.40 -3.79 -6.37
CA LEU A 143 -1.01 -4.16 -6.56
C LEU A 143 -0.88 -5.56 -7.18
N LEU A 144 -1.67 -6.53 -6.69
CA LEU A 144 -1.67 -7.91 -7.18
C LEU A 144 -2.09 -7.98 -8.65
N ILE A 145 -3.20 -7.33 -9.02
CA ILE A 145 -3.66 -7.27 -10.42
C ILE A 145 -2.55 -6.74 -11.34
N ARG A 146 -1.87 -5.66 -10.93
CA ARG A 146 -0.79 -5.07 -11.72
C ARG A 146 0.43 -5.99 -11.80
N ALA A 147 0.80 -6.65 -10.70
CA ALA A 147 1.91 -7.60 -10.69
C ALA A 147 1.64 -8.79 -11.62
N THR A 148 0.44 -9.37 -11.58
CA THR A 148 0.03 -10.48 -12.47
C THR A 148 0.05 -10.05 -13.93
N THR A 149 -0.53 -8.91 -14.28
CA THR A 149 -0.51 -8.40 -15.66
C THR A 149 0.91 -8.16 -16.18
N ASN A 150 1.83 -7.66 -15.33
CA ASN A 150 3.22 -7.45 -15.73
C ASN A 150 3.96 -8.78 -15.95
N LEU A 151 3.66 -9.79 -15.15
CA LEU A 151 4.21 -11.15 -15.30
C LEU A 151 3.74 -11.81 -16.59
N GLU A 152 2.44 -11.73 -16.92
CA GLU A 152 1.89 -12.25 -18.17
C GLU A 152 2.50 -11.58 -19.41
N LYS A 153 2.72 -10.26 -19.35
CA LYS A 153 3.37 -9.51 -20.43
C LYS A 153 4.84 -9.89 -20.63
N ALA A 154 5.56 -10.22 -19.57
CA ALA A 154 6.95 -10.65 -19.66
C ALA A 154 7.10 -12.08 -20.21
N ALA A 155 6.03 -12.89 -20.12
CA ALA A 155 5.99 -14.27 -20.61
C ALA A 155 5.49 -14.42 -22.07
N SER A 156 4.99 -13.34 -22.68
CA SER A 156 4.49 -13.28 -24.06
C SER A 156 5.54 -12.72 -25.00
#